data_AF-A0AAV7ULQ7-F1
#
_entry.id   AF-A0AAV7ULQ7-F1
#
_cell.length_a   1.000
_cell.length_b   1.000
_cell.length_c   1.000
_cell.angle_alpha   90.00
_cell.angle_beta   90.00
_cell.angle_gamma   90.00
#
_symmetry.space_group_name_H-M   'P 1'
#
loop_
_entity.id
_entity.type
_entity.pdbx_description
1 polymer ?
#
loop_
_entity_poly.entity_id
_entity_poly.type
_entity_poly.pdbx_seq_one_letter_code
_entity_poly.pdbx_strand_id
1 'polypeptide(L)'
;MIQDNPDAWDLYDAPVSDNSPECYPARPSPPEDSTAYAQVVSRAAAFHNVSLHAEPIEDDFLFNTLSSTHSHYQSLPMLPGMLKHSKQVFEEPVKGRAITPRVEKKYKPPPTDPVYITQQLTPDSVVVGAARKRAISHTSGDAPPPDKESRKFDAAGKRVAAQAANQWQIANSQALLARYDRAHWDEMQHFIEHLPKEFQKRAQQVVEEGQSISNNQIRSAMDAADTAARTVNTAVTIRRHAWLRTSGFKPEIQQAVLNMPFNGQQLFGPEVDTAIEKLKKDTDTAKAMGALYSPQSRGTFWKTQIPVIKAFMEGLKKIIPPRTPPVPSWNLNIVLTRLMGPPFELMHSCEMQ
;
A
#
# COMPACT_ATOMS: atom_id res chain seq x y z
N MET A 1 -18.18 -11.42 41.73
CA MET A 1 -19.17 -12.10 40.88
C MET A 1 -19.30 -11.26 39.63
N ILE A 2 -18.56 -11.62 38.58
CA ILE A 2 -18.66 -10.98 37.26
C ILE A 2 -19.67 -11.83 36.51
N GLN A 3 -20.82 -11.25 36.17
CA GLN A 3 -21.80 -11.93 35.33
C GLN A 3 -21.25 -11.95 33.90
N ASP A 4 -20.95 -13.15 33.42
CA ASP A 4 -20.72 -13.42 32.00
C ASP A 4 -21.97 -13.01 31.22
N ASN A 5 -21.82 -12.04 30.32
CA ASN A 5 -22.84 -11.70 29.33
C ASN A 5 -22.40 -12.35 27.99
N PRO A 6 -22.97 -13.49 27.60
CA PRO A 6 -22.52 -14.24 26.42
C PRO A 6 -22.95 -13.63 25.07
N ASP A 7 -23.75 -12.54 25.06
CA ASP A 7 -24.46 -12.10 23.84
C ASP A 7 -23.79 -10.92 23.09
N ALA A 8 -22.52 -10.60 23.37
CA ALA A 8 -21.85 -9.43 22.79
C ALA A 8 -21.13 -9.66 21.43
N TRP A 9 -21.18 -10.86 20.86
CA TRP A 9 -20.43 -11.22 19.65
C TRP A 9 -21.26 -11.54 18.39
N ASP A 10 -22.59 -11.47 18.44
CA ASP A 10 -23.50 -11.84 17.32
C ASP A 10 -23.62 -10.77 16.21
N LEU A 11 -22.51 -10.08 15.88
CA LEU A 11 -22.47 -9.02 14.87
C LEU A 11 -21.89 -9.44 13.52
N TYR A 12 -21.74 -10.74 13.25
CA TYR A 12 -21.08 -11.25 12.02
C TYR A 12 -21.91 -12.19 11.13
N ASP A 13 -23.21 -12.38 11.38
CA ASP A 13 -24.07 -13.10 10.43
C ASP A 13 -24.70 -12.14 9.41
N ALA A 14 -23.88 -11.67 8.47
CA ALA A 14 -24.38 -11.10 7.23
C ALA A 14 -24.63 -12.23 6.21
N PRO A 15 -25.79 -12.27 5.53
CA PRO A 15 -26.07 -13.31 4.54
C PRO A 15 -25.08 -13.22 3.38
N VAL A 16 -24.50 -14.38 3.03
CA VAL A 16 -23.63 -14.56 1.86
C VAL A 16 -24.46 -14.32 0.60
N SER A 17 -24.41 -13.09 0.09
CA SER A 17 -25.03 -12.66 -1.16
C SER A 17 -24.19 -13.12 -2.36
N ASP A 18 -24.91 -13.46 -3.42
CA ASP A 18 -24.48 -14.04 -4.68
C ASP A 18 -23.29 -13.32 -5.35
N ASN A 19 -22.33 -14.11 -5.83
CA ASN A 19 -21.01 -13.68 -6.31
C ASN A 19 -21.09 -13.07 -7.72
N SER A 20 -21.15 -11.75 -7.80
CA SER A 20 -20.66 -10.99 -8.95
C SER A 20 -19.50 -10.11 -8.52
N PRO A 21 -18.45 -9.95 -9.35
CA PRO A 21 -17.30 -9.11 -9.03
C PRO A 21 -17.68 -7.63 -9.22
N GLU A 22 -18.57 -7.13 -8.37
CA GLU A 22 -18.77 -5.70 -8.25
C GLU A 22 -17.53 -5.10 -7.60
N CYS A 23 -16.93 -4.15 -8.32
CA CYS A 23 -15.87 -3.30 -7.81
C CYS A 23 -16.42 -2.60 -6.57
N TYR A 24 -16.14 -3.10 -5.36
CA TYR A 24 -16.63 -2.51 -4.13
C TYR A 24 -16.25 -1.03 -4.16
N PRO A 25 -17.22 -0.09 -4.21
CA PRO A 25 -16.89 1.31 -4.14
C PRO A 25 -16.10 1.52 -2.86
N ALA A 26 -14.96 2.22 -2.98
CA ALA A 26 -14.11 2.51 -1.84
C ALA A 26 -15.01 3.03 -0.71
N ARG A 27 -15.10 2.27 0.38
CA ARG A 27 -15.97 2.62 1.50
C ARG A 27 -15.57 4.04 1.90
N PRO A 28 -16.48 5.02 1.86
CA PRO A 28 -16.12 6.39 2.20
C PRO A 28 -15.60 6.37 3.63
N SER A 29 -14.35 6.78 3.80
CA SER A 29 -13.76 6.94 5.13
C SER A 29 -14.66 7.88 5.94
N PRO A 30 -14.93 7.58 7.21
CA PRO A 30 -15.62 8.53 8.08
C PRO A 30 -14.90 9.88 8.01
N PRO A 31 -15.63 11.01 7.97
CA PRO A 31 -14.99 12.33 7.98
C PRO A 31 -14.09 12.43 9.21
N GLU A 32 -12.78 12.52 8.98
CA GLU A 32 -11.81 12.68 10.05
C GLU A 32 -11.89 14.10 10.60
N ASP A 33 -12.09 14.20 11.91
CA ASP A 33 -11.86 15.46 12.63
C ASP A 33 -10.36 15.65 12.83
N SER A 34 -9.67 16.02 11.75
CA SER A 34 -8.24 16.32 11.73
C SER A 34 -7.87 17.43 12.72
N THR A 35 -8.82 18.30 13.04
CA THR A 35 -8.66 19.37 14.02
C THR A 35 -8.56 18.80 15.44
N ALA A 36 -9.42 17.85 15.81
CA ALA A 36 -9.37 17.22 17.12
C ALA A 36 -8.04 16.48 17.36
N TYR A 37 -7.52 15.76 16.37
CA TYR A 37 -6.22 15.09 16.47
C TYR A 37 -5.08 16.09 16.63
N ALA A 38 -5.04 17.13 15.78
CA ALA A 38 -4.00 18.17 15.85
C ALA A 38 -3.95 18.83 17.23
N GLN A 39 -5.11 19.16 17.81
CA GLN A 39 -5.19 19.76 19.15
C GLN A 39 -4.64 18.85 20.26
N VAL A 40 -4.94 17.54 20.22
CA VAL A 40 -4.39 16.57 21.17
C VAL A 40 -2.87 16.48 21.03
N VAL A 41 -2.37 16.47 19.79
CA VAL A 41 -0.92 16.47 19.52
C VAL A 41 -0.26 17.74 20.05
N SER A 42 -0.87 18.92 19.86
CA SER A 42 -0.34 20.19 20.40
C SER A 42 -0.23 20.15 21.92
N ARG A 43 -1.28 19.65 22.60
CA ARG A 43 -1.30 19.55 24.06
C ARG A 43 -0.28 18.54 24.58
N ALA A 44 -0.16 17.38 23.95
CA ALA A 44 0.83 16.37 24.30
C ALA A 44 2.27 16.88 24.12
N ALA A 45 2.53 17.60 23.02
CA ALA A 45 3.83 18.21 22.77
C ALA A 45 4.16 19.28 23.83
N ALA A 46 3.21 20.15 24.15
CA ALA A 46 3.37 21.14 25.21
C ALA A 46 3.63 20.48 26.58
N PHE A 47 2.91 19.40 26.92
CA PHE A 47 3.09 18.66 28.17
C PHE A 47 4.50 18.05 28.29
N HIS A 48 5.05 17.55 27.19
CA HIS A 48 6.40 16.96 27.15
C HIS A 48 7.52 17.97 26.84
N ASN A 49 7.21 19.27 26.70
CA ASN A 49 8.14 20.30 26.26
C ASN A 49 8.83 19.95 24.93
N VAL A 50 8.07 19.37 23.99
CA VAL A 50 8.54 19.02 22.65
C VAL A 50 8.09 20.08 21.67
N SER A 51 9.02 20.63 20.90
CA SER A 51 8.70 21.58 19.82
C SER A 51 8.03 20.84 18.67
N LEU A 52 6.87 21.35 18.24
CA LEU A 52 6.21 20.89 17.03
C LEU A 52 6.86 21.54 15.80
N HIS A 53 6.99 20.76 14.74
CA HIS A 53 7.34 21.29 13.43
C HIS A 53 6.07 21.52 12.62
N ALA A 54 5.82 22.80 12.29
CA ALA A 54 4.89 23.18 11.24
C ALA A 54 5.71 23.38 9.97
N GLU A 55 5.42 22.63 8.92
CA GLU A 55 6.01 22.93 7.61
C GLU A 55 5.40 24.25 7.10
N PRO A 56 6.23 25.21 6.65
CA PRO A 56 5.71 26.40 5.99
C PRO A 56 4.99 25.96 4.72
N ILE A 57 3.70 26.29 4.62
CA ILE A 57 2.95 26.07 3.39
C ILE A 57 3.57 26.99 2.34
N GLU A 58 4.12 26.40 1.28
CA GLU A 58 4.57 27.14 0.13
C GLU A 58 3.32 27.79 -0.50
N ASP A 59 3.23 29.11 -0.41
CA ASP A 59 2.06 29.90 -0.78
C ASP A 59 1.94 29.91 -2.32
N ASP A 60 1.37 28.86 -2.89
CA ASP A 60 1.17 28.74 -4.33
C ASP A 60 0.00 29.62 -4.76
N PHE A 61 0.34 30.74 -5.39
CA PHE A 61 -0.61 31.74 -5.90
C PHE A 61 -1.73 31.14 -6.76
N LEU A 62 -1.52 29.98 -7.39
CA LEU A 62 -2.54 29.31 -8.21
C LEU A 62 -3.55 28.49 -7.40
N PHE A 63 -3.18 28.00 -6.21
CA PHE A 63 -4.00 27.07 -5.42
C PHE A 63 -4.49 27.65 -4.09
N ASN A 64 -4.10 28.88 -3.74
CA ASN A 64 -4.51 29.54 -2.49
C ASN A 64 -6.02 29.63 -2.26
N THR A 65 -6.83 29.67 -3.32
CA THR A 65 -8.30 29.63 -3.22
C THR A 65 -8.87 28.24 -2.90
N LEU A 66 -8.11 27.18 -3.17
CA LEU A 66 -8.47 25.79 -2.82
C LEU A 66 -7.86 25.37 -1.47
N SER A 67 -6.77 26.03 -1.04
CA SER A 67 -6.00 25.71 0.16
C SER A 67 -6.59 26.23 1.48
N SER A 68 -7.69 27.00 1.46
CA SER A 68 -8.32 27.59 2.66
C SER A 68 -8.78 26.57 3.71
N THR A 69 -8.83 25.28 3.38
CA THR A 69 -9.22 24.18 4.28
C THR A 69 -8.05 23.35 4.80
N HIS A 70 -6.80 23.66 4.46
CA HIS A 70 -5.66 22.93 4.98
C HIS A 70 -5.35 23.36 6.43
N SER A 71 -5.99 22.67 7.37
CA SER A 71 -5.55 22.57 8.77
C SER A 71 -4.03 22.38 8.79
N HIS A 72 -3.30 23.29 9.43
CA HIS A 72 -1.85 23.19 9.62
C HIS A 72 -1.48 21.81 10.17
N TYR A 73 -0.85 20.96 9.35
CA TYR A 73 -0.38 19.66 9.80
C TYR A 73 0.77 19.87 10.77
N GLN A 74 0.50 19.64 12.05
CA GLN A 74 1.53 19.64 13.08
C GLN A 74 2.12 18.24 13.18
N SER A 75 3.44 18.14 13.01
CA SER A 75 4.15 16.87 13.14
C SER A 75 5.00 16.85 14.41
N LEU A 76 5.00 15.71 15.10
CA LEU A 76 5.91 15.45 16.21
C LEU A 76 7.30 15.08 15.67
N PRO A 77 8.39 15.62 16.24
CA PRO A 77 9.72 15.17 15.88
C PRO A 77 9.92 13.71 16.27
N MET A 78 10.70 12.97 15.48
CA MET A 78 11.09 11.61 15.84
C MET A 78 11.93 11.62 17.12
N LEU A 79 11.53 10.82 18.10
CA LEU A 79 12.25 10.72 19.37
C LEU A 79 13.69 10.19 19.14
N PRO A 80 14.72 10.76 19.78
CA PRO A 80 16.12 10.35 19.58
C PRO A 80 16.38 8.85 19.80
N GLY A 81 15.68 8.23 20.76
CA GLY A 81 15.76 6.79 20.99
C GLY A 81 15.25 5.95 19.82
N MET A 82 14.18 6.39 19.16
CA MET A 82 13.63 5.74 17.97
C MET A 82 14.59 5.87 16.78
N LEU A 83 15.18 7.06 16.59
CA LEU A 83 16.19 7.30 15.57
C LEU A 83 17.42 6.40 15.79
N LYS A 84 17.93 6.31 17.01
CA LYS A 84 19.05 5.43 17.36
C LYS A 84 18.73 3.97 17.04
N HIS A 85 17.54 3.49 17.41
CA HIS A 85 17.12 2.13 17.12
C HIS A 85 17.01 1.87 15.61
N SER A 86 16.41 2.79 14.86
CA SER A 86 16.28 2.66 13.40
C SER A 86 17.64 2.58 12.70
N LYS A 87 18.61 3.40 13.11
CA LYS A 87 19.97 3.38 12.56
C LYS A 87 20.64 2.01 12.72
N GLN A 88 20.52 1.40 13.90
CA GLN A 88 21.05 0.06 14.16
C GLN A 88 20.44 -1.01 13.23
N VAL A 89 19.13 -0.90 12.95
CA VAL A 89 18.46 -1.81 12.00
C VAL A 89 18.95 -1.58 10.57
N PHE A 90 19.22 -0.32 10.19
CA PHE A 90 19.68 0.04 8.85
C PHE A 90 21.14 -0.32 8.56
N GLU A 91 21.96 -0.57 9.58
CA GLU A 91 23.36 -1.00 9.41
C GLU A 91 23.48 -2.41 8.78
N GLU A 92 22.49 -3.29 8.98
CA GLU A 92 22.52 -4.66 8.47
C GLU A 92 21.25 -5.06 7.68
N PRO A 93 20.94 -4.40 6.55
CA PRO A 93 19.66 -4.55 5.85
C PRO A 93 19.43 -5.97 5.30
N VAL A 94 20.49 -6.70 5.00
CA VAL A 94 20.41 -8.07 4.45
C VAL A 94 20.29 -9.11 5.56
N LYS A 95 21.06 -8.96 6.64
CA LYS A 95 21.22 -9.95 7.71
C LYS A 95 20.15 -9.83 8.81
N GLY A 96 19.54 -8.67 8.97
CA GLY A 96 18.51 -8.43 9.98
C GLY A 96 17.36 -9.43 9.87
N ARG A 97 16.96 -10.04 10.98
CA ARG A 97 15.71 -10.82 11.00
C ARG A 97 14.56 -9.89 10.65
N ALA A 98 13.57 -10.41 9.93
CA ALA A 98 12.35 -9.69 9.64
C ALA A 98 11.70 -9.18 10.94
N ILE A 99 11.74 -10.01 11.99
CA ILE A 99 11.06 -9.81 13.27
C ILE A 99 12.00 -10.22 14.40
N THR A 100 11.95 -9.49 15.53
CA THR A 100 12.66 -9.89 16.75
C THR A 100 11.91 -11.02 17.48
N PRO A 101 12.59 -12.04 18.04
CA PRO A 101 11.91 -13.13 18.77
C PRO A 101 11.03 -12.63 19.92
N ARG A 102 11.36 -11.46 20.48
CA ARG A 102 10.57 -10.79 21.51
C ARG A 102 9.16 -10.41 21.01
N VAL A 103 9.07 -9.86 19.81
CA VAL A 103 7.79 -9.43 19.20
C VAL A 103 6.94 -10.66 18.90
N GLU A 104 7.52 -11.68 18.29
CA GLU A 104 6.85 -12.95 17.96
C GLU A 104 6.28 -13.64 19.21
N LYS A 105 7.02 -13.62 20.32
CA LYS A 105 6.53 -14.19 21.59
C LYS A 105 5.43 -13.34 22.24
N LYS A 106 5.54 -12.01 22.17
CA LYS A 106 4.63 -11.09 22.87
C LYS A 106 3.27 -10.97 22.20
N TYR A 107 3.23 -10.96 20.87
CA TYR A 107 2.02 -10.68 20.10
C TYR A 107 1.50 -11.90 19.33
N LYS A 108 1.75 -13.10 19.87
CA LYS A 108 1.33 -14.34 19.24
C LYS A 108 -0.21 -14.40 19.22
N PRO A 109 -0.85 -14.55 18.04
CA PRO A 109 -2.29 -14.68 17.94
C PRO A 109 -2.75 -16.00 18.57
N PRO A 110 -3.96 -16.04 19.13
CA PRO A 110 -4.54 -17.30 19.59
C PRO A 110 -4.68 -18.28 18.42
N PRO A 111 -4.58 -19.60 18.67
CA PRO A 111 -4.65 -20.61 17.63
C PRO A 111 -6.03 -20.68 16.94
N THR A 112 -7.05 -20.09 17.53
CA THR A 112 -8.43 -20.08 17.05
C THR A 112 -8.71 -19.02 15.98
N ASP A 113 -7.86 -17.99 15.89
CA ASP A 113 -8.09 -16.92 14.92
C ASP A 113 -7.70 -17.40 13.52
N PRO A 114 -8.52 -17.14 12.49
CA PRO A 114 -8.15 -17.45 11.13
C PRO A 114 -7.05 -16.48 10.68
N VAL A 115 -5.79 -16.84 10.95
CA VAL A 115 -4.66 -15.95 10.69
C VAL A 115 -4.22 -16.03 9.23
N TYR A 116 -5.09 -15.56 8.33
CA TYR A 116 -4.80 -15.45 6.89
C TYR A 116 -3.52 -14.64 6.61
N ILE A 117 -3.20 -13.72 7.51
CA ILE A 117 -2.09 -12.78 7.34
C ILE A 117 -0.74 -13.40 7.75
N THR A 118 -0.71 -14.37 8.69
CA THR A 118 0.56 -14.95 9.18
C THR A 118 0.91 -16.29 8.57
N GLN A 119 -0.07 -16.96 7.95
CA GLN A 119 0.18 -18.24 7.31
C GLN A 119 1.10 -18.04 6.09
N GLN A 120 2.09 -18.92 5.99
CA GLN A 120 2.97 -18.96 4.85
C GLN A 120 2.15 -19.38 3.63
N LEU A 121 1.78 -18.40 2.78
CA LEU A 121 0.95 -18.66 1.60
C LEU A 121 1.61 -19.71 0.72
N THR A 122 0.93 -20.84 0.55
CA THR A 122 1.37 -21.89 -0.36
C THR A 122 1.16 -21.43 -1.80
N PRO A 123 2.10 -21.76 -2.71
CA PRO A 123 2.01 -21.27 -4.07
C PRO A 123 1.15 -22.18 -4.97
N ASP A 124 0.55 -23.25 -4.44
CA ASP A 124 -0.10 -24.32 -5.22
C ASP A 124 -1.12 -23.78 -6.26
N SER A 125 -0.86 -24.06 -7.54
CA SER A 125 -1.63 -23.57 -8.70
C SER A 125 -1.03 -24.08 -10.03
N VAL A 126 -1.82 -24.03 -11.10
CA VAL A 126 -1.38 -24.23 -12.49
C VAL A 126 -0.17 -23.35 -12.85
N VAL A 127 -0.03 -22.17 -12.24
CA VAL A 127 1.11 -21.26 -12.46
C VAL A 127 2.42 -21.88 -11.99
N VAL A 128 2.42 -22.47 -10.80
CA VAL A 128 3.60 -23.16 -10.24
C VAL A 128 3.94 -24.39 -11.05
N GLY A 129 2.91 -25.16 -11.44
CA GLY A 129 3.08 -26.31 -12.32
C GLY A 129 3.74 -25.94 -13.66
N ALA A 130 3.29 -24.85 -14.29
CA ALA A 130 3.86 -24.34 -15.53
C ALA A 130 5.33 -23.88 -15.36
N ALA A 131 5.62 -23.14 -14.29
CA ALA A 131 6.97 -22.69 -13.97
C ALA A 131 7.94 -23.87 -13.78
N ARG A 132 7.52 -24.91 -13.07
CA ARG A 132 8.34 -26.11 -12.83
C ARG A 132 8.58 -26.94 -14.08
N LYS A 133 7.53 -27.16 -14.89
CA LYS A 133 7.65 -27.86 -16.18
C LYS A 133 8.70 -27.22 -17.07
N ARG A 134 8.71 -25.88 -17.13
CA ARG A 134 9.68 -25.11 -17.93
C ARG A 134 11.11 -25.25 -17.41
N ALA A 135 11.27 -25.43 -16.10
CA ALA A 135 12.58 -25.59 -15.48
C ALA A 135 13.12 -27.02 -15.49
N ILE A 136 12.39 -27.99 -16.06
CA ILE A 136 12.73 -29.42 -16.03
C ILE A 136 13.01 -29.88 -14.58
N SER A 137 12.18 -29.39 -13.64
CA SER A 137 12.35 -29.63 -12.20
C SER A 137 11.20 -30.45 -11.65
N HIS A 138 11.51 -31.56 -10.98
CA HIS A 138 10.54 -32.51 -10.40
C HIS A 138 10.28 -32.30 -8.89
N THR A 139 10.54 -31.11 -8.35
CA THR A 139 10.41 -30.84 -6.91
C THR A 139 8.96 -30.57 -6.45
N SER A 140 8.67 -30.92 -5.19
CA SER A 140 7.36 -30.89 -4.53
C SER A 140 6.81 -29.47 -4.27
N GLY A 141 5.52 -29.40 -3.89
CA GLY A 141 4.64 -28.21 -3.74
C GLY A 141 5.26 -26.94 -3.17
N ASP A 142 6.18 -27.03 -2.22
CA ASP A 142 6.76 -25.86 -1.52
C ASP A 142 8.11 -25.37 -2.09
N ALA A 143 8.61 -25.97 -3.15
CA ALA A 143 9.86 -25.55 -3.76
C ALA A 143 9.78 -24.10 -4.27
N PRO A 144 10.86 -23.29 -4.15
CA PRO A 144 10.88 -21.91 -4.62
C PRO A 144 10.87 -21.82 -6.15
N PRO A 145 10.69 -20.62 -6.75
CA PRO A 145 10.79 -20.44 -8.20
C PRO A 145 12.11 -21.01 -8.76
N PRO A 146 12.14 -21.49 -10.01
CA PRO A 146 13.35 -22.14 -10.55
C PRO A 146 14.50 -21.16 -10.85
N ASP A 147 14.16 -19.95 -11.30
CA ASP A 147 15.13 -18.90 -11.66
C ASP A 147 15.74 -18.22 -10.43
N LYS A 148 17.05 -17.94 -10.46
CA LYS A 148 17.79 -17.36 -9.31
C LYS A 148 17.23 -16.01 -8.90
N GLU A 149 16.90 -15.12 -9.84
CA GLU A 149 16.34 -13.80 -9.51
C GLU A 149 14.91 -13.93 -9.00
N SER A 150 14.11 -14.80 -9.60
CA SER A 150 12.75 -15.10 -9.15
C SER A 150 12.73 -15.67 -7.72
N ARG A 151 13.71 -16.49 -7.33
CA ARG A 151 13.88 -16.94 -5.93
C ARG A 151 14.14 -15.78 -4.98
N LYS A 152 14.97 -14.82 -5.37
CA LYS A 152 15.25 -13.64 -4.54
C LYS A 152 13.98 -12.80 -4.36
N PHE A 153 13.20 -12.60 -5.41
CA PHE A 153 11.94 -11.87 -5.34
C PHE A 153 10.90 -12.58 -4.47
N ASP A 154 10.72 -13.90 -4.61
CA ASP A 154 9.81 -14.66 -3.74
C ASP A 154 10.26 -14.62 -2.27
N ALA A 155 11.57 -14.75 -2.01
CA ALA A 155 12.12 -14.62 -0.66
C ALA A 155 11.92 -13.22 -0.07
N ALA A 156 12.15 -12.16 -0.86
CA ALA A 156 11.89 -10.78 -0.45
C ALA A 156 10.40 -10.57 -0.14
N GLY A 157 9.51 -11.03 -1.01
CA GLY A 157 8.07 -10.94 -0.78
C GLY A 157 7.62 -11.72 0.46
N LYS A 158 8.15 -12.93 0.71
CA LYS A 158 7.88 -13.67 1.96
C LYS A 158 8.32 -12.88 3.20
N ARG A 159 9.48 -12.22 3.14
CA ARG A 159 9.99 -11.38 4.23
C ARG A 159 9.07 -10.19 4.50
N VAL A 160 8.66 -9.47 3.46
CA VAL A 160 7.77 -8.32 3.55
C VAL A 160 6.39 -8.73 4.10
N ALA A 161 5.83 -9.85 3.62
CA ALA A 161 4.58 -10.39 4.15
C ALA A 161 4.69 -10.72 5.65
N ALA A 162 5.78 -11.38 6.07
CA ALA A 162 6.00 -11.70 7.47
C ALA A 162 6.13 -10.44 8.34
N GLN A 163 6.83 -9.39 7.87
CA GLN A 163 6.94 -8.11 8.58
C GLN A 163 5.57 -7.44 8.74
N ALA A 164 4.80 -7.38 7.66
CA ALA A 164 3.47 -6.81 7.67
C ALA A 164 2.52 -7.58 8.62
N ALA A 165 2.60 -8.91 8.63
CA ALA A 165 1.81 -9.74 9.54
C ALA A 165 2.11 -9.44 11.01
N ASN A 166 3.37 -9.20 11.35
CA ASN A 166 3.74 -8.83 12.71
C ASN A 166 3.31 -7.40 13.05
N GLN A 167 3.41 -6.47 12.10
CA GLN A 167 2.89 -5.12 12.28
C GLN A 167 1.37 -5.14 12.56
N TRP A 168 0.64 -5.98 11.84
CA TRP A 168 -0.80 -6.18 12.07
C TRP A 168 -1.09 -6.73 13.47
N GLN A 169 -0.32 -7.71 13.96
CA GLN A 169 -0.47 -8.23 15.32
C GLN A 169 -0.19 -7.18 16.41
N ILE A 170 0.84 -6.35 16.21
CA ILE A 170 1.16 -5.23 17.10
C ILE A 170 0.00 -4.25 17.12
N ALA A 171 -0.51 -3.87 15.95
CA ALA A 171 -1.64 -2.96 15.80
C ALA A 171 -2.91 -3.51 16.48
N ASN A 172 -3.25 -4.78 16.27
CA ASN A 172 -4.38 -5.43 16.94
C ASN A 172 -4.25 -5.36 18.48
N SER A 173 -3.06 -5.65 18.99
CA SER A 173 -2.77 -5.58 20.43
C SER A 173 -2.87 -4.16 20.98
N GLN A 174 -2.40 -3.16 20.21
CA GLN A 174 -2.53 -1.75 20.56
C GLN A 174 -3.98 -1.29 20.59
N ALA A 175 -4.79 -1.70 19.61
CA ALA A 175 -6.22 -1.38 19.56
C ALA A 175 -6.97 -1.96 20.77
N LEU A 176 -6.68 -3.20 21.15
CA LEU A 176 -7.29 -3.84 22.33
C LEU A 176 -6.93 -3.09 23.63
N LEU A 177 -5.64 -2.75 23.81
CA LEU A 177 -5.18 -2.01 24.99
C LEU A 177 -5.78 -0.60 25.05
N ALA A 178 -5.86 0.10 23.90
CA ALA A 178 -6.47 1.42 23.83
C ALA A 178 -7.98 1.38 24.10
N ARG A 179 -8.68 0.33 23.66
CA ARG A 179 -10.09 0.10 24.02
C ARG A 179 -10.27 -0.15 25.52
N TYR A 180 -9.36 -0.90 26.12
CA TYR A 180 -9.36 -1.13 27.56
C TYR A 180 -9.13 0.17 28.34
N ASP A 181 -8.14 0.98 27.93
CA ASP A 181 -7.86 2.31 28.49
C ASP A 181 -9.09 3.24 28.36
N ARG A 182 -9.75 3.24 27.19
CA ARG A 182 -10.99 4.00 26.97
C ARG A 182 -12.08 3.63 27.99
N ALA A 183 -12.25 2.35 28.28
CA ALA A 183 -13.22 1.87 29.26
C ALA A 183 -12.87 2.30 30.70
N HIS A 184 -11.58 2.42 31.04
CA HIS A 184 -11.16 2.93 32.35
C HIS A 184 -11.50 4.42 32.50
N TRP A 185 -11.34 5.20 31.43
CA TRP A 185 -11.77 6.59 31.41
C TRP A 185 -13.29 6.74 31.49
N ASP A 186 -14.05 5.81 30.91
CA ASP A 186 -15.51 5.77 31.08
C ASP A 186 -15.90 5.45 32.53
N GLU A 187 -15.24 4.50 33.18
CA GLU A 187 -15.49 4.18 34.59
C GLU A 187 -15.14 5.37 35.50
N MET A 188 -14.04 6.08 35.19
CA MET A 188 -13.62 7.28 35.92
C MET A 188 -14.70 8.37 35.97
N GLN A 189 -15.55 8.44 34.94
CA GLN A 189 -16.65 9.40 34.86
C GLN A 189 -17.60 9.30 36.07
N HIS A 190 -17.84 8.09 36.59
CA HIS A 190 -18.73 7.86 37.75
C HIS A 190 -18.15 8.39 39.07
N PHE A 191 -16.82 8.44 39.20
CA PHE A 191 -16.18 8.96 40.40
C PHE A 191 -16.20 10.50 40.45
N ILE A 192 -16.34 11.17 39.30
CA ILE A 192 -16.34 12.65 39.24
C ILE A 192 -17.49 13.24 40.05
N GLU A 193 -18.67 12.63 40.02
CA GLU A 193 -19.86 13.12 40.74
C GLU A 193 -19.66 13.18 42.27
N HIS A 194 -18.76 12.34 42.79
CA HIS A 194 -18.44 12.23 44.21
C HIS A 194 -17.33 13.20 44.65
N LEU A 195 -16.63 13.85 43.72
CA LEU A 195 -15.60 14.82 44.04
C LEU A 195 -16.22 16.14 44.55
N PRO A 196 -15.51 16.91 45.40
CA PRO A 196 -15.91 18.27 45.73
C PRO A 196 -16.11 19.11 44.47
N LYS A 197 -17.17 19.94 44.44
CA LYS A 197 -17.58 20.74 43.25
C LYS A 197 -16.44 21.54 42.62
N GLU A 198 -15.51 22.04 43.44
CA GLU A 198 -14.33 22.78 42.99
C GLU A 198 -13.38 21.97 42.09
N PHE A 199 -13.34 20.64 42.23
CA PHE A 199 -12.49 19.76 41.44
C PHE A 199 -13.21 19.07 40.27
N GLN A 200 -14.54 18.97 40.32
CA GLN A 200 -15.33 18.22 39.32
C GLN A 200 -15.03 18.66 37.89
N LYS A 201 -15.03 19.98 37.62
CA LYS A 201 -14.75 20.51 36.28
C LYS A 201 -13.37 20.12 35.75
N ARG A 202 -12.35 20.16 36.61
CA ARG A 202 -10.98 19.80 36.20
C ARG A 202 -10.86 18.29 35.99
N ALA A 203 -11.47 17.48 36.85
CA ALA A 203 -11.51 16.03 36.69
C ALA A 203 -12.21 15.64 35.39
N GLN A 204 -13.33 16.30 35.05
CA GLN A 204 -14.05 16.12 33.80
C GLN A 204 -13.16 16.35 32.58
N GLN A 205 -12.42 17.46 32.56
CA GLN A 205 -11.49 17.77 31.47
C GLN A 205 -10.39 16.72 31.32
N VAL A 206 -9.85 16.18 32.43
CA VAL A 206 -8.83 15.12 32.39
C VAL A 206 -9.40 13.83 31.83
N VAL A 207 -10.63 13.46 32.24
CA VAL A 207 -11.30 12.28 31.70
C VAL A 207 -11.54 12.45 30.21
N GLU A 208 -12.16 13.54 29.77
CA GLU A 208 -12.40 13.83 28.34
C GLU A 208 -11.13 13.79 27.50
N GLU A 209 -10.01 14.32 28.02
CA GLU A 209 -8.72 14.24 27.36
C GLU A 209 -8.21 12.79 27.25
N GLY A 210 -8.30 12.03 28.34
CA GLY A 210 -7.95 10.60 28.35
C GLY A 210 -8.74 9.81 27.32
N GLN A 211 -10.06 10.02 27.30
CA GLN A 211 -10.95 9.42 26.30
C GLN A 211 -10.57 9.77 24.86
N SER A 212 -10.23 11.04 24.61
CA SER A 212 -9.77 11.52 23.30
C SER A 212 -8.46 10.85 22.87
N ILE A 213 -7.49 10.72 23.79
CA ILE A 213 -6.23 10.03 23.55
C ILE A 213 -6.45 8.55 23.21
N SER A 214 -7.27 7.84 23.99
CA SER A 214 -7.55 6.42 23.72
C SER A 214 -8.24 6.24 22.36
N ASN A 215 -9.18 7.12 21.98
CA ASN A 215 -9.80 7.10 20.66
C ASN A 215 -8.77 7.31 19.54
N ASN A 216 -7.83 8.25 19.71
CA ASN A 216 -6.76 8.47 18.75
C ASN A 216 -5.80 7.29 18.65
N GLN A 217 -5.52 6.59 19.76
CA GLN A 217 -4.73 5.36 19.73
C GLN A 217 -5.44 4.22 18.98
N ILE A 218 -6.76 4.07 19.14
CA ILE A 218 -7.55 3.09 18.38
C ILE A 218 -7.48 3.40 16.88
N ARG A 219 -7.61 4.67 16.48
CA ARG A 219 -7.47 5.11 15.09
C ARG A 219 -6.07 4.84 14.54
N SER A 220 -5.04 5.23 15.27
CA SER A 220 -3.65 4.98 14.88
C SER A 220 -3.36 3.47 14.70
N ALA A 221 -3.95 2.62 15.55
CA ALA A 221 -3.86 1.17 15.39
C ALA A 221 -4.59 0.67 14.14
N MET A 222 -5.75 1.25 13.81
CA MET A 222 -6.46 0.95 12.55
C MET A 222 -5.64 1.35 11.33
N ASP A 223 -5.01 2.53 11.33
CA ASP A 223 -4.14 2.99 10.24
C ASP A 223 -2.90 2.10 10.06
N ALA A 224 -2.31 1.66 11.18
CA ALA A 224 -1.20 0.71 11.18
C ALA A 224 -1.63 -0.66 10.61
N ALA A 225 -2.85 -1.11 10.91
CA ALA A 225 -3.40 -2.35 10.38
C ALA A 225 -3.71 -2.25 8.88
N ASP A 226 -4.27 -1.14 8.40
CA ASP A 226 -4.49 -0.88 6.97
C ASP A 226 -3.16 -0.83 6.20
N THR A 227 -2.17 -0.12 6.74
CA THR A 227 -0.81 -0.07 6.17
C THR A 227 -0.19 -1.47 6.08
N ALA A 228 -0.36 -2.29 7.12
CA ALA A 228 0.09 -3.67 7.13
C ALA A 228 -0.63 -4.49 6.03
N ALA A 229 -1.96 -4.37 5.91
CA ALA A 229 -2.73 -5.08 4.88
C ALA A 229 -2.27 -4.69 3.46
N ARG A 230 -2.04 -3.40 3.18
CA ARG A 230 -1.49 -2.92 1.91
C ARG A 230 -0.08 -3.46 1.65
N THR A 231 0.74 -3.56 2.69
CA THR A 231 2.08 -4.13 2.60
C THR A 231 2.04 -5.63 2.26
N VAL A 232 1.08 -6.38 2.81
CA VAL A 232 0.83 -7.78 2.42
C VAL A 232 0.42 -7.87 0.96
N ASN A 233 -0.47 -7.00 0.48
CA ASN A 233 -0.86 -6.98 -0.93
C ASN A 233 0.34 -6.74 -1.87
N THR A 234 1.21 -5.78 -1.54
CA THR A 234 2.47 -5.56 -2.26
C THR A 234 3.37 -6.80 -2.23
N ALA A 235 3.50 -7.46 -1.08
CA ALA A 235 4.27 -8.69 -0.96
C ALA A 235 3.71 -9.83 -1.82
N VAL A 236 2.39 -10.03 -1.81
CA VAL A 236 1.69 -11.00 -2.67
C VAL A 236 1.95 -10.70 -4.14
N THR A 237 1.89 -9.43 -4.53
CA THR A 237 2.15 -8.99 -5.91
C THR A 237 3.58 -9.32 -6.34
N ILE A 238 4.58 -9.01 -5.51
CA ILE A 238 5.99 -9.35 -5.76
C ILE A 238 6.16 -10.86 -5.94
N ARG A 239 5.55 -11.66 -5.05
CA ARG A 239 5.62 -13.12 -5.12
C ARG A 239 4.93 -13.66 -6.36
N ARG A 240 3.71 -13.21 -6.69
CA ARG A 240 2.99 -13.58 -7.91
C ARG A 240 3.83 -13.29 -9.15
N HIS A 241 4.46 -12.11 -9.21
CA HIS A 241 5.32 -11.71 -10.32
C HIS A 241 6.56 -12.62 -10.45
N ALA A 242 7.19 -12.98 -9.34
CA ALA A 242 8.34 -13.90 -9.33
C ALA A 242 7.99 -15.27 -9.96
N TRP A 243 6.82 -15.80 -9.62
CA TRP A 243 6.32 -17.07 -10.16
C TRP A 243 5.88 -16.94 -11.62
N LEU A 244 5.13 -15.90 -11.97
CA LEU A 244 4.64 -15.68 -13.33
C LEU A 244 5.78 -15.49 -14.34
N ARG A 245 6.85 -14.80 -13.96
CA ARG A 245 8.05 -14.63 -14.81
C ARG A 245 8.63 -15.95 -15.30
N THR A 246 8.60 -16.99 -14.47
CA THR A 246 9.14 -18.31 -14.80
C THR A 246 8.14 -19.25 -15.46
N SER A 247 6.85 -18.97 -15.33
CA SER A 247 5.74 -19.78 -15.89
C SER A 247 5.70 -19.83 -17.42
N GLY A 248 6.18 -18.79 -18.10
CA GLY A 248 6.10 -18.68 -19.56
C GLY A 248 4.74 -18.29 -20.12
N PHE A 249 3.78 -17.86 -19.28
CA PHE A 249 2.54 -17.27 -19.76
C PHE A 249 2.78 -15.98 -20.55
N LYS A 250 1.85 -15.65 -21.47
CA LYS A 250 1.89 -14.38 -22.21
C LYS A 250 1.67 -13.18 -21.27
N PRO A 251 2.20 -11.99 -21.59
CA PRO A 251 2.05 -10.79 -20.76
C PRO A 251 0.60 -10.45 -20.39
N GLU A 252 -0.36 -10.68 -21.29
CA GLU A 252 -1.78 -10.39 -21.06
C GLU A 252 -2.36 -11.27 -19.95
N ILE A 253 -2.02 -12.57 -19.96
CA ILE A 253 -2.43 -13.52 -18.91
C ILE A 253 -1.71 -13.18 -17.61
N GLN A 254 -0.43 -12.83 -17.65
CA GLN A 254 0.31 -12.43 -16.44
C GLN A 254 -0.33 -11.21 -15.78
N GLN A 255 -0.67 -10.18 -16.56
CA GLN A 255 -1.30 -8.97 -16.04
C GLN A 255 -2.69 -9.24 -15.46
N ALA A 256 -3.49 -10.06 -16.15
CA ALA A 256 -4.79 -10.48 -15.64
C ALA A 256 -4.66 -11.21 -14.29
N VAL A 257 -3.64 -12.07 -14.15
CA VAL A 257 -3.39 -12.80 -12.89
C VAL A 257 -2.91 -11.90 -11.77
N LEU A 258 -2.08 -10.90 -12.08
CA LEU A 258 -1.63 -9.92 -11.09
C LEU A 258 -2.77 -9.05 -10.55
N ASN A 259 -3.77 -8.74 -11.39
CA ASN A 259 -4.91 -7.90 -11.03
C ASN A 259 -6.03 -8.66 -10.30
N MET A 260 -5.94 -9.99 -10.17
CA MET A 260 -6.95 -10.77 -9.44
C MET A 260 -6.88 -10.50 -7.93
N PRO A 261 -8.01 -10.57 -7.21
CA PRO A 261 -8.02 -10.39 -5.76
C PRO A 261 -7.17 -11.45 -5.04
N PHE A 262 -6.85 -11.16 -3.79
CA PHE A 262 -6.15 -12.09 -2.89
C PHE A 262 -7.09 -12.51 -1.77
N ASN A 263 -7.32 -13.81 -1.64
CA ASN A 263 -8.28 -14.39 -0.70
C ASN A 263 -7.70 -14.73 0.68
N GLY A 264 -6.43 -14.41 0.93
CA GLY A 264 -5.80 -14.66 2.23
C GLY A 264 -5.28 -16.09 2.45
N GLN A 265 -5.58 -17.05 1.57
CA GLN A 265 -5.25 -18.47 1.80
C GLN A 265 -4.07 -18.95 0.96
N GLN A 266 -4.09 -18.63 -0.34
CA GLN A 266 -3.12 -19.14 -1.30
C GLN A 266 -2.55 -18.01 -2.16
N LEU A 267 -1.33 -18.18 -2.67
CA LEU A 267 -0.70 -17.14 -3.47
C LEU A 267 -1.48 -16.85 -4.76
N PHE A 268 -1.98 -17.90 -5.42
CA PHE A 268 -2.78 -17.80 -6.64
C PHE A 268 -4.24 -18.20 -6.38
N GLY A 269 -4.53 -19.24 -5.59
CA GLY A 269 -5.92 -19.62 -5.32
C GLY A 269 -6.60 -20.29 -6.53
N PRO A 270 -7.72 -21.00 -6.32
CA PRO A 270 -8.41 -21.74 -7.38
C PRO A 270 -9.01 -20.82 -8.45
N GLU A 271 -9.41 -19.60 -8.06
CA GLU A 271 -9.93 -18.56 -8.96
C GLU A 271 -8.95 -18.25 -10.09
N VAL A 272 -7.66 -18.18 -9.79
CA VAL A 272 -6.63 -17.94 -10.80
C VAL A 272 -6.56 -19.06 -11.83
N ASP A 273 -6.68 -20.31 -11.40
CA ASP A 273 -6.63 -21.44 -12.31
C ASP A 273 -7.82 -21.45 -13.27
N THR A 274 -9.02 -21.16 -12.76
CA THR A 274 -10.23 -21.02 -13.59
C THR A 274 -10.12 -19.84 -14.58
N ALA A 275 -9.57 -18.70 -14.15
CA ALA A 275 -9.37 -17.54 -15.00
C ALA A 275 -8.34 -17.80 -16.11
N ILE A 276 -7.23 -18.49 -15.80
CA ILE A 276 -6.24 -18.90 -16.78
C ILE A 276 -6.85 -19.85 -17.81
N GLU A 277 -7.70 -20.80 -17.39
CA GLU A 277 -8.39 -21.70 -18.31
C GLU A 277 -9.34 -20.96 -19.24
N LYS A 278 -10.13 -20.03 -18.71
CA LYS A 278 -11.03 -19.18 -19.51
C LYS A 278 -10.25 -18.34 -20.53
N LEU A 279 -9.20 -17.65 -20.08
CA LEU A 279 -8.36 -16.82 -20.97
C LEU A 279 -7.69 -17.62 -22.08
N LYS A 280 -7.31 -18.87 -21.82
CA LYS A 280 -6.81 -19.78 -22.86
C LYS A 280 -7.89 -20.09 -23.90
N LYS A 281 -9.10 -20.47 -23.45
CA LYS A 281 -10.23 -20.74 -24.35
C LYS A 281 -10.58 -19.53 -25.22
N ASP A 282 -10.60 -18.33 -24.64
CA ASP A 282 -10.86 -17.09 -25.36
C ASP A 282 -9.77 -16.79 -26.39
N THR A 283 -8.50 -17.00 -26.02
CA THR A 283 -7.35 -16.82 -26.92
C THR A 283 -7.40 -17.80 -28.09
N ASP A 284 -7.73 -19.06 -27.83
CA ASP A 284 -7.83 -20.10 -28.87
C ASP A 284 -9.02 -19.83 -29.80
N THR A 285 -10.15 -19.38 -29.26
CA THR A 285 -11.33 -18.96 -30.03
C THR A 285 -11.01 -17.75 -30.92
N ALA A 286 -10.36 -16.72 -30.38
CA ALA A 286 -9.92 -15.56 -31.15
C ALA A 286 -8.93 -15.94 -32.24
N LYS A 287 -8.01 -16.88 -31.97
CA LYS A 287 -7.07 -17.39 -32.96
C LYS A 287 -7.78 -18.19 -34.07
N ALA A 288 -8.79 -19.00 -33.73
CA ALA A 288 -9.61 -19.71 -34.69
C ALA A 288 -10.39 -18.76 -35.59
N MET A 289 -11.01 -17.72 -35.04
CA MET A 289 -11.69 -16.69 -35.82
C MET A 289 -10.70 -15.88 -36.68
N GLY A 290 -9.56 -15.47 -36.12
CA GLY A 290 -8.51 -14.78 -36.87
C GLY A 290 -7.95 -15.60 -38.02
N ALA A 291 -7.93 -16.93 -37.91
CA ALA A 291 -7.55 -17.83 -39.00
C ALA A 291 -8.61 -17.87 -40.12
N LEU A 292 -9.90 -17.70 -39.80
CA LEU A 292 -10.97 -17.60 -40.80
C LEU A 292 -10.95 -16.25 -41.55
N TYR A 293 -10.47 -15.18 -40.89
CA TYR A 293 -10.37 -13.84 -41.47
C TYR A 293 -8.95 -13.48 -41.96
N SER A 294 -7.99 -14.39 -41.87
CA SER A 294 -6.69 -14.21 -42.52
C SER A 294 -6.91 -14.30 -44.03
N PRO A 295 -6.69 -13.23 -44.82
CA PRO A 295 -6.79 -13.34 -46.27
C PRO A 295 -5.74 -14.36 -46.68
N GLN A 296 -6.22 -15.50 -47.19
CA GLN A 296 -5.39 -16.54 -47.79
C GLN A 296 -4.49 -15.87 -48.83
N SER A 297 -3.27 -15.52 -48.44
CA SER A 297 -2.23 -15.04 -49.34
C SER A 297 -1.65 -16.27 -50.02
N ARG A 298 -2.49 -16.94 -50.83
CA ARG A 298 -2.03 -17.76 -51.93
C ARG A 298 -1.69 -16.81 -53.07
N GLY A 299 -0.41 -16.72 -53.40
CA GLY A 299 0.08 -16.12 -54.63
C GLY A 299 0.42 -14.63 -54.51
N THR A 300 1.73 -14.36 -54.52
CA THR A 300 2.36 -13.32 -55.34
C THR A 300 1.44 -12.47 -56.22
N PHE A 301 0.65 -11.50 -55.70
CA PHE A 301 -0.12 -10.60 -56.57
C PHE A 301 -0.51 -9.24 -55.98
N TRP A 302 0.39 -8.59 -55.23
CA TRP A 302 0.24 -7.17 -54.87
C TRP A 302 1.55 -6.39 -55.03
N LYS A 303 2.09 -6.43 -56.26
CA LYS A 303 2.71 -5.25 -56.86
C LYS A 303 1.61 -4.44 -57.55
N THR A 304 0.81 -3.71 -56.76
CA THR A 304 -0.09 -2.64 -57.23
C THR A 304 -0.09 -1.61 -56.11
N GLN A 305 0.83 -0.65 -56.07
CA GLN A 305 0.82 0.54 -56.94
C GLN A 305 -0.54 1.28 -56.90
N ILE A 306 -1.21 1.31 -55.75
CA ILE A 306 -2.30 2.26 -55.49
C ILE A 306 -1.66 3.52 -54.88
N PRO A 307 -1.47 4.60 -55.65
CA PRO A 307 -0.82 5.83 -55.17
C PRO A 307 -1.53 6.43 -53.94
N VAL A 308 -2.84 6.22 -53.79
CA VAL A 308 -3.62 6.67 -52.63
C VAL A 308 -3.19 5.98 -51.33
N ILE A 309 -2.98 4.66 -51.34
CA ILE A 309 -2.54 3.91 -50.14
C ILE A 309 -1.08 4.26 -49.81
N LYS A 310 -0.24 4.48 -50.82
CA LYS A 310 1.14 4.95 -50.61
C LYS A 310 1.17 6.36 -50.01
N ALA A 311 0.36 7.29 -50.52
CA ALA A 311 0.23 8.65 -49.98
C ALA A 311 -0.36 8.67 -48.57
N PHE A 312 -1.32 7.78 -48.27
CA PHE A 312 -1.89 7.62 -46.93
C PHE A 312 -0.86 7.08 -45.93
N MET A 313 -0.10 6.04 -46.31
CA MET A 313 0.97 5.49 -45.47
C MET A 313 2.16 6.46 -45.30
N GLU A 314 2.50 7.24 -46.32
CA GLU A 314 3.49 8.32 -46.22
C GLU A 314 2.98 9.49 -45.37
N GLY A 315 1.68 9.79 -45.42
CA GLY A 315 1.02 10.75 -44.53
C GLY A 315 1.05 10.30 -43.07
N LEU A 316 0.78 9.02 -42.79
CA LEU A 316 0.87 8.46 -41.44
C LEU A 316 2.30 8.46 -40.87
N LYS A 317 3.32 8.25 -41.72
CA LYS A 317 4.73 8.39 -41.29
C LYS A 317 5.09 9.80 -40.84
N LYS A 318 4.36 10.83 -41.28
CA LYS A 318 4.53 12.22 -40.81
C LYS A 318 3.79 12.54 -39.51
N ILE A 319 2.89 11.65 -39.06
CA ILE A 319 2.08 11.83 -37.84
C ILE A 319 2.69 11.06 -36.66
N ILE A 320 3.60 10.10 -36.90
CA ILE A 320 4.35 9.43 -35.84
C ILE A 320 5.36 10.44 -35.26
N PRO A 321 5.20 10.91 -34.00
CA PRO A 321 6.20 11.77 -33.39
C PRO A 321 7.53 11.02 -33.33
N PRO A 322 8.67 11.70 -33.51
CA PRO A 322 9.98 11.07 -33.48
C PRO A 322 10.15 10.31 -32.15
N ARG A 323 10.57 9.04 -32.23
CA ARG A 323 10.75 8.15 -31.07
C ARG A 323 11.76 8.66 -30.04
N THR A 324 12.60 9.60 -30.44
CA THR A 324 13.47 10.38 -29.59
C THR A 324 13.08 11.83 -29.74
N PRO A 325 12.74 12.56 -28.66
CA PRO A 325 12.56 14.00 -28.76
C PRO A 325 13.85 14.59 -29.38
N PRO A 326 13.74 15.58 -30.28
CA PRO A 326 14.93 16.25 -30.80
C PRO A 326 15.73 16.73 -29.60
N VAL A 327 17.03 16.36 -29.56
CA VAL A 327 17.93 16.84 -28.51
C VAL A 327 17.80 18.36 -28.53
N PRO A 328 17.31 18.98 -27.45
CA PRO A 328 17.16 20.42 -27.47
C PRO A 328 18.55 20.99 -27.73
N SER A 329 18.66 21.88 -28.72
CA SER A 329 19.89 22.59 -29.01
C SER A 329 20.10 23.61 -27.90
N TRP A 330 20.49 23.13 -26.71
CA TRP A 330 20.93 23.99 -25.61
C TRP A 330 22.23 24.62 -26.07
N ASN A 331 22.12 25.80 -26.67
CA ASN A 331 23.26 26.65 -26.90
C ASN A 331 23.60 27.31 -25.57
N LEU A 332 24.62 26.78 -24.88
CA LEU A 332 25.07 27.25 -23.57
C LEU A 332 25.27 28.77 -23.55
N ASN A 333 25.71 29.36 -24.66
CA ASN A 333 25.91 30.80 -24.77
C ASN A 333 24.60 31.58 -24.68
N ILE A 334 23.48 31.07 -25.22
CA ILE A 334 22.18 31.75 -25.12
C ILE A 334 21.67 31.74 -23.68
N VAL A 335 21.84 30.62 -22.98
CA VAL A 335 21.43 30.48 -21.57
C VAL A 335 22.28 31.39 -20.67
N LEU A 336 23.59 31.44 -20.89
CA LEU A 336 24.50 32.32 -20.15
C LEU A 336 24.23 33.80 -20.44
N THR A 337 23.95 34.17 -21.69
CA THR A 337 23.62 35.57 -22.05
C THR A 337 22.30 36.02 -21.41
N ARG A 338 21.34 35.10 -21.23
CA ARG A 338 20.06 35.38 -20.54
C ARG A 338 20.20 35.43 -19.03
N LEU A 339 21.05 34.59 -18.43
CA LEU A 339 21.36 34.62 -16.99
C LEU A 339 22.19 35.85 -16.59
N MET A 340 23.02 36.35 -17.51
CA MET A 340 23.77 37.58 -17.32
C MET A 340 22.98 38.85 -17.67
N GLY A 341 21.74 38.72 -18.15
CA GLY A 341 20.85 39.85 -18.38
C GLY A 341 20.19 40.32 -17.06
N PRO A 342 20.05 41.64 -16.82
CA PRO A 342 19.32 42.16 -15.67
C PRO A 342 17.84 41.70 -15.69
N PRO A 343 17.21 41.42 -14.53
CA PRO A 343 17.50 41.97 -13.21
C PRO A 343 17.79 40.86 -12.18
N PHE A 344 18.98 40.25 -12.22
CA PHE A 344 19.47 39.53 -11.05
C PHE A 344 20.36 40.46 -10.24
N GLU A 345 19.72 41.28 -9.40
CA GLU A 345 20.43 41.94 -8.30
C GLU A 345 20.81 40.86 -7.28
N LEU A 346 22.10 40.58 -7.18
CA LEU A 346 22.66 39.77 -6.11
C LEU A 346 22.40 40.50 -4.79
N MET A 347 21.49 39.95 -3.97
CA MET A 347 21.33 40.38 -2.58
C MET A 347 22.65 40.12 -1.83
N HIS A 348 23.54 41.11 -1.81
CA HIS A 348 24.75 41.15 -0.99
C HIS A 348 24.78 42.47 -0.23
N SER A 349 24.02 42.52 0.87
CA SER A 349 24.33 43.34 2.06
C SER A 349 23.23 43.16 3.11
N CYS A 350 23.20 42.01 3.78
CA CYS A 350 22.63 41.94 5.13
C CYS A 350 23.78 42.14 6.10
N GLU A 351 24.07 43.39 6.43
CA GLU A 351 24.90 43.72 7.59
C GLU A 351 24.15 43.27 8.85
N MET A 352 24.74 42.35 9.61
CA MET A 352 24.29 42.07 10.97
C MET A 352 24.91 43.10 11.92
N GLN A 353 24.07 43.96 12.49
CA GLN A 353 24.35 44.68 13.74
C GLN A 353 23.60 44.01 14.89
#